data_AF-A0A091B2B9-F1
#
_entry.id   AF-A0A091B2B9-F1
#
_cell.length_a   1.000
_cell.length_b   1.000
_cell.length_c   1.000
_cell.angle_alpha   90.00
_cell.angle_beta   90.00
_cell.angle_gamma   90.00
#
_symmetry.space_group_name_H-M   'P 1'
#
loop_
_entity.id
_entity.type
_entity.pdbx_description
1 polymer ?
#
loop_
_entity_poly.entity_id
_entity_poly.type
_entity_poly.pdbx_seq_one_letter_code
_entity_poly.pdbx_strand_id
1 'polypeptide(L)'
;MRRAALYLLLPGLLLLAACASTGGNAMPPLTTNAVVDLDRYMGRWWVIANIPYFAENGKVATADIYDRRPDGRIGNVYAYRKAFDKPEKTMNGVATVVPGTNNAQWTIAFFGGLVKADYLILEVAPDYSWALIGHPKRNLAWIFAREQAMDDAQYQQLRAKFAAYGYDPAKLQRVPQFPDQLGQPGFQ
;
A
#
# COMPACT_ATOMS: atom_id res chain seq x y z
N MET A 1 -28.86 -78.99 23.04
CA MET A 1 -28.16 -78.44 21.86
C MET A 1 -28.70 -77.05 21.55
N ARG A 2 -27.82 -76.14 21.11
CA ARG A 2 -28.03 -74.75 20.65
C ARG A 2 -28.05 -73.66 21.73
N ARG A 3 -26.85 -73.15 22.00
CA ARG A 3 -26.56 -71.80 22.51
C ARG A 3 -26.80 -70.79 21.38
N ALA A 4 -27.37 -69.63 21.67
CA ALA A 4 -27.32 -68.42 20.84
C ALA A 4 -27.62 -67.22 21.75
N ALA A 5 -26.61 -66.66 22.41
CA ALA A 5 -25.74 -65.58 21.91
C ALA A 5 -26.49 -64.23 21.85
N LEU A 6 -26.15 -63.41 22.85
CA LEU A 6 -26.56 -62.06 23.16
C LEU A 6 -26.19 -61.11 22.01
N TYR A 7 -27.16 -60.48 21.35
CA TYR A 7 -26.90 -59.43 20.36
C TYR A 7 -26.81 -58.07 21.06
N LEU A 8 -25.58 -57.61 21.24
CA LEU A 8 -25.25 -56.24 21.63
C LEU A 8 -25.65 -55.27 20.51
N LEU A 9 -26.56 -54.35 20.82
CA LEU A 9 -26.91 -53.18 20.01
C LEU A 9 -25.73 -52.20 20.00
N LEU A 10 -24.99 -52.14 18.89
CA LEU A 10 -24.01 -51.09 18.60
C LEU A 10 -24.73 -49.92 17.89
N PRO A 11 -24.80 -48.70 18.44
CA PRO A 11 -25.26 -47.55 17.68
C PRO A 11 -24.15 -47.10 16.73
N GLY A 12 -24.47 -47.10 15.44
CA GLY A 12 -23.60 -46.66 14.36
C GLY A 12 -23.23 -45.18 14.50
N LEU A 13 -21.95 -44.94 14.77
CA LEU A 13 -21.35 -43.61 14.74
C LEU A 13 -21.22 -43.17 13.27
N LEU A 14 -22.21 -42.39 12.80
CA LEU A 14 -22.16 -41.68 11.52
C LEU A 14 -20.99 -40.69 11.56
N LEU A 15 -19.89 -41.07 10.89
CA LEU A 15 -18.76 -40.20 10.61
C LEU A 15 -19.19 -39.13 9.61
N LEU A 16 -19.60 -37.96 10.13
CA LEU A 16 -19.63 -36.71 9.39
C LEU A 16 -18.19 -36.32 9.04
N ALA A 17 -17.70 -36.81 7.89
CA ALA A 17 -16.54 -36.22 7.23
C ALA A 17 -16.97 -34.86 6.63
N ALA A 18 -17.11 -33.86 7.50
CA ALA A 18 -17.21 -32.48 7.09
C ALA A 18 -15.87 -32.12 6.43
N CYS A 19 -15.92 -31.87 5.12
CA CYS A 19 -14.81 -31.31 4.37
C CYS A 19 -14.43 -29.96 5.01
N ALA A 20 -13.40 -29.96 5.84
CA ALA A 20 -12.71 -28.75 6.26
C ALA A 20 -11.96 -28.19 5.04
N SER A 21 -12.71 -27.58 4.12
CA SER A 21 -12.15 -26.69 3.12
C SER A 21 -11.94 -25.33 3.80
N THR A 22 -10.91 -25.23 4.64
CA THR A 22 -10.28 -23.94 4.94
C THR A 22 -9.49 -23.48 3.72
N GLY A 23 -10.19 -23.35 2.58
CA GLY A 23 -9.72 -22.66 1.39
C GLY A 23 -9.80 -21.16 1.65
N GLY A 24 -9.02 -20.67 2.62
CA GLY A 24 -8.66 -19.26 2.62
C GLY A 24 -7.84 -19.04 1.37
N ASN A 25 -8.43 -18.44 0.34
CA ASN A 25 -7.72 -17.98 -0.85
C ASN A 25 -6.72 -16.90 -0.43
N ALA A 26 -5.60 -17.31 0.17
CA ALA A 26 -4.46 -16.45 0.40
C ALA A 26 -3.94 -16.08 -0.99
N MET A 27 -4.16 -14.82 -1.38
CA MET A 27 -3.60 -14.32 -2.62
C MET A 27 -2.09 -14.58 -2.65
N PRO A 28 -1.51 -14.87 -3.83
CA PRO A 28 -0.08 -15.04 -3.94
C PRO A 28 0.66 -13.80 -3.41
N PRO A 29 1.90 -13.97 -2.94
CA PRO A 29 2.75 -12.84 -2.57
C PRO A 29 2.72 -11.75 -3.64
N LEU A 30 2.61 -10.50 -3.21
CA LEU A 30 2.62 -9.38 -4.15
C LEU A 30 4.01 -9.27 -4.77
N THR A 31 4.07 -9.35 -6.09
CA THR A 31 5.29 -9.15 -6.86
C THR A 31 5.15 -7.88 -7.71
N THR A 32 6.28 -7.25 -7.98
CA THR A 32 6.39 -6.11 -8.91
C THR A 32 7.48 -6.44 -9.92
N ASN A 33 7.28 -6.02 -11.17
CA ASN A 33 8.29 -6.07 -12.21
C ASN A 33 8.91 -4.69 -12.48
N ALA A 34 8.62 -3.70 -11.64
CA ALA A 34 9.18 -2.37 -11.77
C ALA A 34 10.71 -2.42 -11.68
N VAL A 35 11.37 -1.65 -12.54
CA VAL A 35 12.82 -1.41 -12.50
C VAL A 35 13.00 0.08 -12.25
N VAL A 36 13.62 0.42 -11.13
CA VAL A 36 13.68 1.81 -10.65
C VAL A 36 15.10 2.34 -10.71
N ASP A 37 15.26 3.42 -11.47
CA ASP A 37 16.43 4.29 -11.40
C ASP A 37 16.27 5.19 -10.17
N LEU A 38 17.08 4.95 -9.15
CA LEU A 38 16.98 5.66 -7.89
C LEU A 38 17.20 7.15 -8.06
N ASP A 39 18.13 7.58 -8.90
CA ASP A 39 18.49 8.99 -9.02
C ASP A 39 17.37 9.77 -9.71
N ARG A 40 16.70 9.16 -10.69
CA ARG A 40 15.48 9.71 -11.29
C ARG A 40 14.27 9.67 -10.36
N TYR A 41 14.26 8.76 -9.38
CA TYR A 41 13.18 8.63 -8.40
C TYR A 41 13.28 9.63 -7.24
N MET A 42 14.46 10.17 -6.97
CA MET A 42 14.68 11.17 -5.91
C MET A 42 13.86 12.45 -6.11
N GLY A 43 13.83 13.30 -5.10
CA GLY A 43 13.07 14.53 -5.07
C GLY A 43 11.65 14.34 -4.53
N ARG A 44 10.79 15.32 -4.80
CA ARG A 44 9.42 15.36 -4.28
C ARG A 44 8.45 14.54 -5.11
N TRP A 45 7.54 13.88 -4.42
CA TRP A 45 6.34 13.26 -4.94
C TRP A 45 5.15 13.75 -4.13
N TRP A 46 4.15 14.33 -4.79
CA TRP A 46 2.87 14.65 -4.16
C TRP A 46 2.04 13.38 -4.05
N VAL A 47 1.43 13.18 -2.88
CA VAL A 47 0.53 12.05 -2.67
C VAL A 47 -0.84 12.45 -3.20
N ILE A 48 -1.16 12.03 -4.41
CA ILE A 48 -2.42 12.38 -5.08
C ILE A 48 -3.59 11.61 -4.50
N ALA A 49 -3.37 10.34 -4.15
CA ALA A 49 -4.36 9.50 -3.51
C ALA A 49 -3.69 8.43 -2.65
N ASN A 50 -4.41 7.94 -1.66
CA ASN A 50 -4.02 6.75 -0.92
C ASN A 50 -5.25 5.90 -0.57
N ILE A 51 -5.03 4.70 -0.04
CA ILE A 51 -6.03 4.03 0.79
C ILE A 51 -5.95 4.68 2.18
N PRO A 52 -6.99 5.42 2.64
CA PRO A 52 -6.90 6.18 3.87
C PRO A 52 -6.68 5.28 5.09
N TYR A 53 -5.83 5.74 6.00
CA TYR A 53 -5.55 5.06 7.25
C TYR A 53 -5.26 6.07 8.37
N PHE A 54 -5.32 5.62 9.62
CA PHE A 54 -5.35 6.49 10.80
C PHE A 54 -4.24 7.54 10.88
N ALA A 55 -3.04 7.24 10.34
CA ALA A 55 -1.91 8.14 10.47
C ALA A 55 -1.90 9.26 9.41
N GLU A 56 -2.50 9.03 8.23
CA GLU A 56 -2.54 10.01 7.13
C GLU A 56 -3.90 10.67 6.91
N ASN A 57 -4.98 10.04 7.36
CA ASN A 57 -6.33 10.54 7.15
C ASN A 57 -6.50 11.99 7.70
N GLY A 58 -7.15 12.84 6.92
CA GLY A 58 -7.40 14.25 7.24
C GLY A 58 -6.19 15.17 7.09
N LYS A 59 -5.07 14.69 6.54
CA LYS A 59 -3.95 15.55 6.13
C LYS A 59 -4.15 16.07 4.71
N VAL A 60 -3.63 17.26 4.45
CA VAL A 60 -3.70 17.92 3.14
C VAL A 60 -2.32 18.35 2.67
N ALA A 61 -2.20 18.66 1.37
CA ALA A 61 -0.96 19.08 0.72
C ALA A 61 0.21 18.14 1.04
N THR A 62 -0.05 16.83 1.01
CA THR A 62 0.91 15.82 1.44
C THR A 62 1.90 15.47 0.34
N ALA A 63 3.16 15.27 0.72
CA ALA A 63 4.23 14.89 -0.19
C ALA A 63 5.28 14.04 0.52
N ASP A 64 5.91 13.13 -0.22
CA ASP A 64 7.13 12.46 0.17
C ASP A 64 8.31 13.03 -0.62
N ILE A 65 9.38 13.39 0.09
CA ILE A 65 10.63 13.84 -0.50
C ILE A 65 11.72 12.81 -0.23
N TYR A 66 12.41 12.38 -1.28
CA TYR A 66 13.48 11.40 -1.20
C TYR A 66 14.84 11.99 -1.59
N ASP A 67 15.88 11.67 -0.82
CA ASP A 67 17.25 12.11 -1.08
C ASP A 67 18.26 10.97 -0.94
N ARG A 68 19.33 10.99 -1.75
CA ARG A 68 20.45 10.05 -1.61
C ARG A 68 21.25 10.42 -0.37
N ARG A 69 21.53 9.41 0.46
CA ARG A 69 22.42 9.55 1.60
C ARG A 69 23.83 9.03 1.28
N PRO A 70 24.89 9.58 1.93
CA PRO A 70 26.25 9.08 1.76
C PRO A 70 26.45 7.63 2.18
N ASP A 71 25.59 7.10 3.06
CA ASP A 71 25.62 5.71 3.54
C ASP A 71 24.91 4.72 2.59
N GLY A 72 24.50 5.18 1.41
CA GLY A 72 23.81 4.37 0.40
C GLY A 72 22.32 4.16 0.66
N ARG A 73 21.78 4.63 1.79
CA ARG A 73 20.33 4.64 2.07
C ARG A 73 19.65 5.85 1.43
N ILE A 74 18.35 5.94 1.61
CA ILE A 74 17.51 7.02 1.08
C ILE A 74 16.89 7.77 2.25
N GLY A 75 17.06 9.08 2.31
CA GLY A 75 16.31 9.93 3.22
C GLY A 75 14.86 10.01 2.76
N ASN A 76 13.91 9.99 3.69
CA ASN A 76 12.49 10.20 3.40
C ASN A 76 11.96 11.29 4.33
N VAL A 77 11.40 12.35 3.74
CA VAL A 77 10.68 13.39 4.47
C VAL A 77 9.23 13.36 4.00
N TYR A 78 8.34 12.93 4.87
CA TYR A 78 6.90 13.05 4.66
C TYR A 78 6.43 14.43 5.15
N ALA A 79 6.02 15.30 4.24
CA ALA A 79 5.51 16.64 4.50
C ALA A 79 3.97 16.66 4.43
N TYR A 80 3.33 17.39 5.33
CA TYR A 80 1.86 17.50 5.37
C TYR A 80 1.38 18.73 6.13
N ARG A 81 0.12 19.13 5.93
CA ARG A 81 -0.60 20.06 6.80
C ARG A 81 -1.81 19.39 7.43
N LYS A 82 -2.21 19.86 8.62
CA LYS A 82 -3.45 19.43 9.28
C LYS A 82 -4.72 20.06 8.66
N ALA A 83 -4.55 21.21 8.01
CA ALA A 83 -5.51 21.90 7.15
C ALA A 83 -4.73 22.98 6.38
N PHE A 84 -5.29 23.53 5.29
CA PHE A 84 -4.56 24.49 4.44
C PHE A 84 -4.14 25.77 5.16
N ASP A 85 -4.86 26.17 6.21
CA ASP A 85 -4.56 27.34 7.05
C ASP A 85 -3.56 27.03 8.20
N LYS A 86 -3.09 25.78 8.32
CA LYS A 86 -2.15 25.36 9.37
C LYS A 86 -0.73 25.25 8.82
N PRO A 87 0.29 25.44 9.69
CA PRO A 87 1.68 25.28 9.28
C PRO A 87 1.95 23.85 8.80
N GLU A 88 2.90 23.74 7.88
CA GLU A 88 3.44 22.46 7.43
C GLU A 88 4.18 21.75 8.57
N LYS A 89 4.07 20.43 8.57
CA LYS A 89 4.76 19.53 9.47
C LYS A 89 5.47 18.48 8.64
N THR A 90 6.55 17.93 9.20
CA THR A 90 7.32 16.87 8.57
C THR A 90 7.47 15.68 9.51
N MET A 91 7.69 14.50 8.92
CA MET A 91 8.11 13.28 9.59
C MET A 91 9.26 12.68 8.80
N ASN A 92 10.38 12.44 9.49
CA ASN A 92 11.60 11.94 8.85
C ASN A 92 11.69 10.42 9.02
N GLY A 93 12.02 9.76 7.92
CA GLY A 93 12.35 8.35 7.85
C GLY A 93 13.65 8.10 7.10
N VAL A 94 14.14 6.87 7.18
CA VAL A 94 15.26 6.40 6.37
C VAL A 94 14.86 5.10 5.70
N ALA A 95 14.90 5.09 4.37
CA ALA A 95 14.58 3.95 3.54
C ALA A 95 15.84 3.17 3.15
N THR A 96 15.74 1.85 3.22
CA THR A 96 16.76 0.92 2.74
C THR A 96 16.17 0.09 1.60
N VAL A 97 16.85 0.05 0.46
CA VAL A 97 16.46 -0.78 -0.68
C VAL A 97 16.72 -2.25 -0.38
N VAL A 98 15.75 -3.11 -0.67
CA VAL A 98 15.89 -4.57 -0.55
C VAL A 98 16.70 -5.09 -1.75
N PRO A 99 17.83 -5.77 -1.54
CA PRO A 99 18.67 -6.29 -2.63
C PRO A 99 17.91 -7.25 -3.55
N GLY A 100 18.24 -7.23 -4.84
CA GLY A 100 17.64 -8.13 -5.84
C GLY A 100 16.22 -7.77 -6.29
N THR A 101 15.70 -6.61 -5.89
CA THR A 101 14.32 -6.16 -6.20
C THR A 101 14.25 -5.11 -7.31
N ASN A 102 15.32 -4.95 -8.10
CA ASN A 102 15.45 -3.88 -9.11
C ASN A 102 15.14 -2.49 -8.55
N ASN A 103 15.53 -2.26 -7.29
CA ASN A 103 15.27 -1.04 -6.51
C ASN A 103 13.79 -0.74 -6.23
N ALA A 104 12.87 -1.68 -6.46
CA ALA A 104 11.43 -1.43 -6.34
C ALA A 104 10.89 -1.66 -4.92
N GLN A 105 11.58 -2.41 -4.07
CA GLN A 105 11.12 -2.68 -2.69
C GLN A 105 12.05 -2.06 -1.67
N TRP A 106 11.49 -1.24 -0.78
CA TRP A 106 12.21 -0.59 0.32
C TRP A 106 11.59 -0.93 1.67
N THR A 107 12.40 -0.87 2.71
CA THR A 107 11.93 -0.80 4.11
C THR A 107 12.24 0.59 4.65
N ILE A 108 11.21 1.33 5.06
CA ILE A 108 11.33 2.68 5.62
C ILE A 108 11.26 2.60 7.14
N ALA A 109 12.26 3.14 7.81
CA ALA A 109 12.35 3.21 9.27
C ALA A 109 12.05 4.62 9.76
N PHE A 110 11.08 4.75 10.67
CA PHE A 110 10.73 6.01 11.36
C PHE A 110 11.11 5.93 12.83
N PHE A 111 11.26 7.09 13.49
CA PHE A 111 11.53 7.21 14.93
C PHE A 111 12.73 6.36 15.40
N GLY A 112 13.85 6.42 14.67
CA GLY A 112 15.05 5.65 15.01
C GLY A 112 14.92 4.14 14.81
N GLY A 113 13.90 3.67 14.07
CA GLY A 113 13.70 2.25 13.75
C GLY A 113 12.63 1.55 14.58
N LEU A 114 11.92 2.27 15.46
CA LEU A 114 10.80 1.73 16.23
C LEU A 114 9.60 1.33 15.35
N VAL A 115 9.40 2.06 14.26
CA VAL A 115 8.34 1.78 13.29
C VAL A 115 8.96 1.54 11.93
N LYS A 116 8.56 0.45 11.28
CA LYS A 116 8.97 0.12 9.92
C LYS A 116 7.75 0.03 9.02
N ALA A 117 7.90 0.50 7.79
CA ALA A 117 6.91 0.37 6.73
C ALA A 117 7.54 -0.29 5.50
N ASP A 118 6.83 -1.24 4.91
CA ASP A 118 7.18 -1.78 3.60
C ASP A 118 6.66 -0.85 2.51
N TYR A 119 7.53 -0.53 1.57
CA TYR A 119 7.26 0.36 0.44
C TYR A 119 7.58 -0.37 -0.85
N LEU A 120 6.57 -0.66 -1.66
CA LEU A 120 6.73 -1.38 -2.92
C LEU A 120 6.29 -0.50 -4.09
N ILE A 121 7.21 -0.18 -4.98
CA ILE A 121 6.93 0.50 -6.24
C ILE A 121 6.35 -0.54 -7.21
N LEU A 122 5.05 -0.43 -7.50
CA LEU A 122 4.33 -1.34 -8.39
C LEU A 122 4.56 -0.97 -9.85
N GLU A 123 4.49 0.33 -10.14
CA GLU A 123 4.77 0.93 -11.44
C GLU A 123 5.35 2.32 -11.25
N VAL A 124 6.18 2.74 -12.19
CA VAL A 124 6.61 4.14 -12.35
C VAL A 124 6.54 4.48 -13.83
N ALA A 125 6.07 5.68 -14.14
CA ALA A 125 6.02 6.18 -15.51
C ALA A 125 7.45 6.19 -16.13
N PRO A 126 7.62 5.94 -17.44
CA PRO A 126 8.94 6.00 -18.09
C PRO A 126 9.65 7.37 -17.93
N ASP A 127 8.86 8.44 -17.84
CA ASP A 127 9.31 9.81 -17.60
C ASP A 127 9.37 10.19 -16.11
N TYR A 128 8.97 9.29 -15.21
CA TYR A 128 8.88 9.49 -13.76
C TYR A 128 7.88 10.58 -13.35
N SER A 129 6.85 10.85 -14.16
CA SER A 129 5.78 11.81 -13.84
C SER A 129 4.82 11.32 -12.75
N TRP A 130 4.58 10.01 -12.67
CA TRP A 130 3.76 9.35 -11.66
C TRP A 130 4.36 8.01 -11.21
N ALA A 131 3.95 7.55 -10.03
CA ALA A 131 4.28 6.23 -9.50
C ALA A 131 3.11 5.62 -8.74
N LEU A 132 2.98 4.29 -8.79
CA LEU A 132 2.03 3.51 -8.00
C LEU A 132 2.79 2.77 -6.92
N ILE A 133 2.39 2.98 -5.67
CA ILE A 133 3.03 2.40 -4.50
C ILE A 133 2.03 1.49 -3.80
N GLY A 134 2.50 0.36 -3.30
CA GLY A 134 1.70 -0.59 -2.56
C GLY A 134 2.40 -1.07 -1.28
N HIS A 135 1.59 -1.51 -0.32
CA HIS A 135 2.05 -2.32 0.80
C HIS A 135 1.79 -3.81 0.51
N PRO A 136 2.72 -4.75 0.82
CA PRO A 136 2.61 -6.17 0.44
C PRO A 136 1.33 -6.89 0.90
N LYS A 137 0.74 -6.45 2.02
CA LYS A 137 -0.54 -6.98 2.54
C LYS A 137 -1.78 -6.44 1.82
N ARG A 138 -1.60 -5.59 0.80
CA ARG A 138 -2.66 -4.97 -0.01
C ARG A 138 -3.69 -4.14 0.75
N ASN A 139 -3.30 -3.66 1.92
CA ASN A 139 -4.13 -2.84 2.80
C ASN A 139 -3.82 -1.34 2.70
N LEU A 140 -2.71 -0.96 2.09
CA LEU A 140 -2.29 0.42 1.85
C LEU A 140 -1.73 0.54 0.43
N ALA A 141 -2.08 1.63 -0.25
CA ALA A 141 -1.61 1.95 -1.59
C ALA A 141 -1.61 3.47 -1.77
N TRP A 142 -0.78 3.96 -2.68
CA TRP A 142 -0.65 5.39 -2.98
C TRP A 142 -0.46 5.63 -4.47
N ILE A 143 -1.05 6.73 -4.96
CA ILE A 143 -0.73 7.32 -6.26
C ILE A 143 0.13 8.55 -5.99
N PHE A 144 1.35 8.53 -6.51
CA PHE A 144 2.29 9.64 -6.43
C PHE A 144 2.39 10.35 -7.77
N ALA A 145 2.62 11.67 -7.75
CA ALA A 145 2.91 12.46 -8.94
C ALA A 145 3.98 13.52 -8.68
N ARG A 146 4.70 13.94 -9.72
CA ARG A 146 5.66 15.05 -9.64
C ARG A 146 4.96 16.40 -9.58
N GLU A 147 3.85 16.53 -10.29
CA GLU A 147 2.97 17.68 -10.22
C GLU A 147 1.95 17.54 -9.10
N GLN A 148 1.59 18.67 -8.49
CA GLN A 148 0.66 18.69 -7.37
C GLN A 148 -0.79 18.47 -7.83
N ALA A 149 -1.11 18.88 -9.05
CA ALA A 149 -2.39 18.64 -9.68
C ALA A 149 -2.33 17.40 -10.59
N MET A 150 -3.43 16.66 -10.64
CA MET A 150 -3.64 15.54 -11.55
C MET A 150 -5.08 15.62 -12.06
N ASP A 151 -5.27 15.48 -13.37
CA ASP A 151 -6.60 15.46 -13.94
C ASP A 151 -7.34 14.15 -13.61
N ASP A 152 -8.67 14.20 -13.67
CA ASP A 152 -9.51 13.09 -13.25
C ASP A 152 -9.36 11.85 -14.16
N ALA A 153 -9.08 12.04 -15.45
CA ALA A 153 -8.93 10.92 -16.38
C ALA A 153 -7.66 10.12 -16.06
N GLN A 154 -6.54 10.80 -15.87
CA GLN A 154 -5.29 10.19 -15.44
C GLN A 154 -5.44 9.54 -14.06
N TYR A 155 -6.08 10.22 -13.10
CA TYR A 155 -6.34 9.63 -11.79
C TYR A 155 -7.14 8.33 -11.87
N GLN A 156 -8.25 8.29 -12.62
CA GLN A 156 -9.06 7.07 -12.75
C GLN A 156 -8.31 5.96 -13.47
N GLN A 157 -7.51 6.28 -14.50
CA GLN A 157 -6.66 5.32 -15.19
C GLN A 157 -5.65 4.68 -14.22
N LEU A 158 -4.94 5.49 -13.44
CA LEU A 158 -3.94 5.03 -12.47
C LEU A 158 -4.59 4.24 -11.33
N ARG A 159 -5.73 4.70 -10.83
CA ARG A 159 -6.53 4.02 -9.81
C ARG A 159 -6.97 2.62 -10.26
N ALA A 160 -7.43 2.47 -11.51
CA ALA A 160 -7.90 1.19 -12.03
C ALA A 160 -6.79 0.12 -12.08
N LYS A 161 -5.53 0.52 -12.31
CA LYS A 161 -4.39 -0.40 -12.38
C LYS A 161 -4.18 -1.22 -11.10
N PHE A 162 -4.55 -0.69 -9.94
CA PHE A 162 -4.42 -1.38 -8.65
C PHE A 162 -5.16 -2.72 -8.58
N ALA A 163 -6.22 -2.91 -9.38
CA ALA A 163 -6.93 -4.18 -9.46
C ALA A 163 -6.04 -5.34 -9.94
N ALA A 164 -5.13 -5.08 -10.89
CA ALA A 164 -4.19 -6.09 -11.38
C ALA A 164 -3.21 -6.58 -10.29
N TYR A 165 -3.01 -5.77 -9.25
CA TYR A 165 -2.16 -6.08 -8.11
C TYR A 165 -2.96 -6.66 -6.92
N GLY A 166 -4.27 -6.86 -7.05
CA GLY A 166 -5.14 -7.43 -6.01
C GLY A 166 -5.56 -6.43 -4.92
N TYR A 167 -5.41 -5.14 -5.18
CA TYR A 167 -6.02 -4.09 -4.36
C TYR A 167 -7.45 -3.83 -4.84
N ASP A 168 -8.28 -3.28 -3.96
CA ASP A 168 -9.60 -2.77 -4.33
C ASP A 168 -9.47 -1.28 -4.71
N PRO A 169 -9.61 -0.91 -5.99
CA PRO A 169 -9.51 0.48 -6.43
C PRO A 169 -10.54 1.39 -5.74
N ALA A 170 -11.68 0.84 -5.31
CA ALA A 170 -12.74 1.60 -4.64
C ALA A 170 -12.26 2.24 -3.33
N LYS A 171 -11.24 1.65 -2.68
CA LYS A 171 -10.69 2.13 -1.41
C LYS A 171 -9.74 3.30 -1.54
N LEU A 172 -9.19 3.57 -2.74
CA LEU A 172 -8.36 4.74 -2.94
C LEU A 172 -9.23 6.00 -2.95
N GLN A 173 -8.81 7.00 -2.19
CA GLN A 173 -9.41 8.32 -2.11
C GLN A 173 -8.34 9.38 -2.36
N ARG A 174 -8.69 10.45 -3.08
CA ARG A 174 -7.78 11.54 -3.37
C ARG A 174 -7.44 12.29 -2.08
N VAL A 175 -6.18 12.71 -1.96
CA VAL A 175 -5.77 13.62 -0.90
C VAL A 175 -5.96 15.05 -1.41
N PRO A 176 -6.62 15.94 -0.66
CA PRO A 176 -6.71 17.34 -1.02
C PRO A 176 -5.32 17.99 -1.11
N GLN A 177 -4.98 18.49 -2.29
CA GLN A 177 -3.76 19.23 -2.59
C GLN A 177 -4.02 20.74 -2.69
N PHE A 178 -5.27 21.16 -2.95
CA PHE A 178 -5.72 22.55 -2.99
C PHE A 178 -6.99 22.78 -2.14
N PRO A 179 -7.23 24.00 -1.62
CA PRO A 179 -8.38 24.27 -0.73
C PRO A 179 -9.77 23.97 -1.30
N ASP A 180 -9.96 24.17 -2.61
CA ASP A 180 -11.21 23.93 -3.33
C ASP A 180 -11.58 22.45 -3.47
N GLN A 181 -10.63 21.55 -3.21
CA GLN A 181 -10.83 20.10 -3.22
C GLN A 181 -11.42 19.55 -1.91
N LEU A 182 -11.44 20.35 -0.84
CA LEU A 182 -12.00 19.92 0.44
C LEU A 182 -13.51 19.64 0.32
N GLY A 183 -13.93 18.46 0.80
CA GLY A 183 -15.34 18.04 0.79
C GLY A 183 -15.87 17.63 -0.58
N GLN A 184 -15.04 17.63 -1.63
CA GLN A 184 -15.44 17.16 -2.95
C GLN A 184 -15.57 15.63 -2.99
N PRO A 185 -16.52 15.06 -3.75
CA PRO A 185 -16.66 13.62 -3.88
C PRO A 185 -15.35 12.93 -4.32
N GLY A 186 -14.99 11.85 -3.63
CA GLY A 186 -13.78 11.08 -3.93
C GLY A 186 -12.50 11.62 -3.29
N PHE A 187 -12.55 12.77 -2.63
CA PHE A 187 -11.49 13.24 -1.73
C PHE A 187 -11.78 12.81 -0.28
N GLN A 188 -10.71 12.72 0.51
CA GLN A 188 -10.75 12.46 1.96
C GLN A 188 -11.25 13.66 2.75
#